data_AF-A0A971NPD0-F1
#
_entry.id   AF-A0A971NPD0-F1
#
_cell.length_a   1.000
_cell.length_b   1.000
_cell.length_c   1.000
_cell.angle_alpha   90.00
_cell.angle_beta   90.00
_cell.angle_gamma   90.00
#
_symmetry.space_group_name_H-M   'P 1'
#
loop_
_entity.id
_entity.type
_entity.pdbx_description
1 polymer ?
#
loop_
_entity_poly.entity_id
_entity_poly.type
_entity_poly.pdbx_seq_one_letter_code
_entity_poly.pdbx_strand_id
1 'polypeptide(L)' 'MLEQVIRTYIDSLPGVEVVFTWQGGELTLPGLDFFKTAVALERKYSKPGQRIEHRPCFP' A
#
# COMPACT_ATOMS: atom_id res chain seq x y z
N MET A 1 -12.10 3.62 6.27
CA MET A 1 -11.07 4.61 5.88
C MET A 1 -9.97 3.96 5.04
N LEU A 2 -9.17 3.03 5.60
CA LEU A 2 -8.01 2.41 4.92
C LEU A 2 -8.34 1.74 3.57
N GLU A 3 -9.39 0.94 3.49
CA GLU A 3 -9.79 0.26 2.24
C GLU A 3 -10.09 1.24 1.11
N GLN A 4 -10.81 2.33 1.39
CA GLN A 4 -11.13 3.34 0.38
C GLN A 4 -9.85 4.05 -0.10
N VAL A 5 -8.94 4.37 0.82
CA VAL A 5 -7.65 4.98 0.48
C VAL A 5 -6.86 4.07 -0.47
N ILE A 6 -6.71 2.78 -0.13
CA ILE A 6 -5.96 1.81 -0.94
C ILE A 6 -6.62 1.64 -2.32
N ARG A 7 -7.95 1.49 -2.35
CA ARG A 7 -8.70 1.33 -3.61
C ARG A 7 -8.53 2.55 -4.51
N THR A 8 -8.77 3.75 -4.00
CA THR A 8 -8.67 4.98 -4.79
C THR A 8 -7.23 5.23 -5.25
N TYR A 9 -6.24 4.90 -4.42
CA TYR A 9 -4.83 5.02 -4.78
C TYR A 9 -4.46 4.11 -5.95
N ILE A 10 -4.80 2.82 -5.87
CA ILE A 10 -4.54 1.85 -6.95
C ILE A 10 -5.29 2.24 -8.23
N ASP A 11 -6.52 2.74 -8.12
CA ASP A 11 -7.31 3.11 -9.29
C ASP A 11 -6.81 4.38 -9.98
N SER A 12 -6.24 5.31 -9.21
CA SER A 12 -5.66 6.56 -9.72
C SER A 12 -4.34 6.35 -10.46
N LEU A 13 -3.71 5.18 -10.34
CA LEU A 13 -2.45 4.84 -11.00
C LEU A 13 -2.72 4.06 -12.29
N PRO A 14 -2.44 4.63 -13.48
CA PRO A 14 -2.61 3.94 -14.76
C PRO A 14 -1.47 2.94 -15.06
N GLY A 15 -0.46 2.85 -14.18
CA GLY A 15 0.73 2.03 -14.38
C GLY A 15 0.53 0.56 -14.01
N VAL A 16 1.34 -0.29 -14.62
CA VAL A 16 1.54 -1.70 -14.24
C VAL A 16 2.30 -1.85 -12.93
N GLU A 17 2.95 -0.80 -12.43
CA GLU A 17 3.63 -0.84 -11.14
C GLU A 17 3.01 0.18 -10.19
N VAL A 18 2.68 -0.27 -8.98
CA VAL A 18 2.15 0.53 -7.89
C VAL A 18 3.16 0.46 -6.74
N VAL A 19 3.77 1.60 -6.42
CA VAL A 19 4.79 1.68 -5.37
C VAL A 19 4.21 2.29 -4.11
N PHE A 20 4.05 1.49 -3.06
CA PHE A 20 3.70 1.97 -1.73
C PHE A 20 4.95 2.33 -0.96
N THR A 21 5.06 3.60 -0.59
CA THR A 21 6.19 4.10 0.19
C THR A 21 5.79 4.18 1.65
N TRP A 22 6.46 3.40 2.51
CA TRP A 22 6.19 3.37 3.94
C TRP A 22 7.26 4.18 4.69
N GLN A 23 6.86 5.24 5.40
CA GLN A 23 7.75 5.95 6.33
C GLN A 23 7.89 5.12 7.62
N GLY A 24 8.90 4.26 7.65
CA GLY A 24 9.24 3.47 8.83
C GLY A 24 10.15 4.27 9.76
N GLY A 25 9.57 5.05 10.68
CA GLY A 25 10.36 5.83 11.63
C GLY A 25 9.60 6.46 12.78
N GLU A 26 8.30 6.68 12.66
CA GLU A 26 7.53 7.26 13.76
C GLU A 26 7.06 6.16 14.73
N LEU A 27 7.29 6.36 16.03
CA LEU A 27 6.84 5.52 17.15
C LEU A 27 5.31 5.29 17.19
N THR A 28 4.59 5.85 16.23
CA THR A 28 3.14 5.83 15.99
C THR A 28 2.73 4.85 14.89
N LEU A 29 3.59 3.90 14.50
CA LEU A 29 3.18 2.87 13.55
C LEU A 29 1.99 2.08 14.14
N PRO A 30 0.83 2.05 13.46
CA PRO A 30 -0.20 1.08 13.80
C PRO A 30 0.46 -0.28 13.58
N GLY A 31 0.50 -1.12 14.61
CA GLY A 31 1.37 -2.30 14.65
C GLY A 31 1.21 -3.25 13.45
N LEU A 32 1.93 -4.37 13.48
CA LEU A 32 2.00 -5.34 12.36
C LEU A 32 0.64 -5.72 11.74
N ASP A 33 -0.45 -5.68 12.52
CA ASP A 33 -1.81 -5.96 12.07
C ASP A 33 -2.36 -4.97 11.04
N PHE A 34 -2.02 -3.69 11.16
CA PHE A 34 -2.39 -2.68 10.16
C PHE A 34 -1.72 -2.94 8.83
N PHE A 35 -0.41 -3.25 8.85
CA PHE A 35 0.31 -3.60 7.63
C PHE A 35 -0.26 -4.88 7.00
N LYS A 36 -0.54 -5.92 7.78
CA LYS A 36 -1.19 -7.13 7.26
C LYS A 36 -2.51 -6.81 6.56
N THR A 37 -3.31 -5.94 7.17
CA THR A 37 -4.59 -5.50 6.61
C THR A 37 -4.39 -4.70 5.33
N ALA A 38 -3.44 -3.76 5.31
CA ALA A 38 -3.09 -2.97 4.12
C ALA A 38 -2.65 -3.87 2.96
N VAL A 39 -1.73 -4.80 3.20
CA VAL A 39 -1.25 -5.76 2.18
C VAL A 39 -2.35 -6.65 1.65
N ALA A 40 -3.27 -7.09 2.50
CA ALA A 40 -4.43 -7.87 2.07
C ALA A 40 -5.35 -7.06 1.14
N LEU A 41 -5.59 -5.79 1.47
CA LEU A 41 -6.41 -4.88 0.66
C LEU A 41 -5.72 -4.52 -0.66
N GLU A 42 -4.41 -4.25 -0.64
CA GLU A 42 -3.60 -4.00 -1.83
C GLU A 42 -3.72 -5.14 -2.85
N ARG A 43 -3.59 -6.38 -2.38
CA ARG A 43 -3.78 -7.58 -3.23
C ARG A 43 -5.20 -7.73 -3.75
N LYS A 44 -6.20 -7.40 -2.93
CA LYS A 44 -7.62 -7.47 -3.30
C LYS A 44 -7.99 -6.50 -4.42
N TYR A 45 -7.38 -5.32 -4.46
CA TYR A 45 -7.69 -4.27 -5.46
C TYR A 45 -6.68 -4.18 -6.60
N SER A 46 -5.57 -4.93 -6.55
CA SER A 46 -4.60 -5.00 -7.63
C SER A 46 -5.24 -5.51 -8.93
N LYS A 47 -4.99 -4.82 -10.04
CA LYS A 47 -5.47 -5.22 -11.38
C LYS A 47 -4.60 -6.38 -11.91
N PRO A 48 -5.15 -7.28 -12.73
CA PRO A 48 -4.34 -8.35 -13.34
C PRO A 48 -3.17 -7.78 -14.14
N GLY A 49 -1.95 -8.22 -13.81
CA GLY A 49 -0.71 -7.71 -14.39
C GLY A 49 -0.09 -6.51 -13.67
N GLN A 50 -0.76 -5.95 -12.64
CA GLN A 50 -0.13 -4.98 -11.76
C GLN A 50 0.83 -5.63 -10.78
N ARG A 51 1.97 -4.96 -10.55
CA ARG A 51 2.98 -5.29 -9.56
C ARG A 51 2.92 -4.29 -8.43
N ILE A 52 2.80 -4.77 -7.20
CA ILE A 52 2.84 -3.94 -6.01
C ILE A 52 4.24 -4.02 -5.40
N GLU A 53 4.91 -2.88 -5.24
CA GLU A 53 6.25 -2.75 -4.64
C GLU A 53 6.16 -1.93 -3.35
N HIS A 54 6.81 -2.39 -2.28
CA HIS A 54 6.89 -1.64 -1.02
C HIS A 54 8.29 -1.05 -0.88
N ARG A 55 8.40 0.27 -0.91
CA ARG A 55 9.66 0.95 -0.64
C ARG A 55 9.67 1.51 0.78
N PRO A 56 10.66 1.15 1.60
CA PRO A 56 10.93 1.88 2.83
C PRO A 56 11.41 3.29 2.47
N CYS A 57 10.74 4.31 3.01
CA CYS A 57 11.27 5.66 3.00
C CYS A 57 12.26 5.77 4.16
N PHE A 58 13.53 5.60 3.84
CA PHE A 58 14.62 6.02 4.73
C PHE A 58 14.86 7.52 4.49
N PRO A 59 15.16 8.30 5.54
CA PRO A 59 15.62 9.69 5.39
C PRO A 59 16.96 9.77 4.66
#